data_AF-A0A3C0KGF6-F1
#
_entry.id   AF-A0A3C0KGF6-F1
#
_cell.length_a   1.000
_cell.length_b   1.000
_cell.length_c   1.000
_cell.angle_alpha   90.00
_cell.angle_beta   90.00
_cell.angle_gamma   90.00
#
_symmetry.space_group_name_H-M   'P 1'
#
loop_
_entity.id
_entity.type
_entity.pdbx_description
1 polymer ?
#
loop_
_entity_poly.entity_id
_entity_poly.type
_entity_poly.pdbx_seq_one_letter_code
_entity_poly.pdbx_strand_id
1 'polypeptide(L)'
;SHGVTGAVQREHTQPLYLDLHLPAGARFAQDLPADHNAFVYVYRGSVRIGGQTVARQRMALLANDPATDGVVIEAGPEGETRALLIAGQPLNEPIAQYGPFVMNTKEEIYQALADFRDGQLGEEAQT
;
A
#
# COMPACT_ATOMS: atom_id res chain seq x y z
N SER A 1 11.80 8.69 0.79
CA SER A 1 11.54 9.34 -0.52
C SER A 1 12.39 10.58 -0.63
N HIS A 2 13.20 10.72 -1.70
CA HIS A 2 14.00 11.93 -1.97
C HIS A 2 14.82 12.45 -0.78
N GLY A 3 15.49 11.55 -0.05
CA GLY A 3 16.32 11.91 1.11
C GLY A 3 15.55 12.14 2.43
N VAL A 4 14.22 12.02 2.42
CA VAL A 4 13.38 12.10 3.63
C VAL A 4 12.93 10.70 4.06
N THR A 5 13.19 10.38 5.32
CA THR A 5 12.79 9.12 5.97
C THR A 5 11.35 9.23 6.49
N GLY A 6 10.54 8.20 6.24
CA GLY A 6 9.15 8.14 6.68
C GLY A 6 9.02 7.92 8.19
N ALA A 7 7.92 8.40 8.78
CA ALA A 7 7.67 8.29 10.22
C ALA A 7 7.50 6.84 10.72
N VAL A 8 7.11 5.93 9.83
CA VAL A 8 6.98 4.50 10.13
C VAL A 8 8.11 3.75 9.44
N GLN A 9 8.87 2.97 10.21
CA GLN A 9 9.94 2.11 9.72
C GLN A 9 9.68 0.68 10.20
N ARG A 10 9.70 -0.28 9.28
CA ARG A 10 9.54 -1.71 9.55
C ARG A 10 10.51 -2.47 8.66
N GLU A 11 11.38 -3.27 9.25
CA GLU A 11 12.43 -3.98 8.50
C GLU A 11 11.87 -5.03 7.54
N HIS A 12 10.76 -5.69 7.91
CA HIS A 12 10.23 -6.83 7.18
C HIS A 12 9.26 -6.45 6.06
N THR A 13 8.44 -5.41 6.26
CA THR A 13 7.43 -4.98 5.27
C THR A 13 7.86 -3.75 4.48
N GLN A 14 8.87 -3.02 4.95
CA GLN A 14 9.45 -1.84 4.31
C GLN A 14 8.40 -0.90 3.69
N PRO A 15 7.39 -0.45 4.49
CA PRO A 15 6.25 0.25 3.93
C PRO A 15 6.65 1.65 3.44
N LEU A 16 6.24 1.96 2.22
CA LEU A 16 6.21 3.30 1.66
C LEU A 16 4.77 3.78 1.62
N TYR A 17 4.51 4.94 2.23
CA TYR A 17 3.20 5.59 2.20
C TYR A 17 3.38 7.06 1.90
N LEU A 18 2.96 7.50 0.72
CA LEU A 18 3.07 8.89 0.27
C LEU A 18 1.69 9.44 -0.07
N ASP A 19 1.37 10.60 0.51
CA ASP A 19 0.24 11.43 0.07
C ASP A 19 0.75 12.47 -0.94
N LEU A 20 0.43 12.28 -2.21
CA LEU A 20 0.91 13.08 -3.32
C LEU A 20 -0.07 14.20 -3.63
N HIS A 21 0.42 15.44 -3.61
CA HIS A 21 -0.34 16.63 -4.00
C HIS A 21 0.32 17.18 -5.26
N LEU A 22 -0.32 16.94 -6.40
CA LEU A 22 0.22 17.28 -7.72
C LEU A 22 -0.56 18.47 -8.30
N PRO A 23 0.09 19.64 -8.45
CA PRO A 23 -0.48 20.73 -9.25
C PRO A 23 -0.75 20.29 -10.70
N ALA A 24 -1.57 21.04 -11.42
CA ALA A 24 -1.84 20.78 -12.82
C ALA A 24 -0.54 20.70 -13.65
N GLY A 25 -0.39 19.64 -14.44
CA GLY A 25 0.81 19.40 -15.26
C GLY A 25 2.05 18.95 -14.49
N ALA A 26 1.97 18.74 -13.17
CA ALA A 26 3.09 18.24 -12.39
C ALA A 26 3.39 16.76 -12.70
N ARG A 27 4.66 16.39 -12.53
CA ARG A 27 5.18 15.04 -12.68
C ARG A 27 5.99 14.67 -11.45
N PHE A 28 5.76 13.48 -10.92
CA PHE A 28 6.46 12.93 -9.78
C PHE A 28 7.02 11.55 -10.14
N ALA A 29 8.28 11.31 -9.81
CA ALA A 29 8.93 10.01 -9.98
C ALA A 29 9.30 9.47 -8.61
N GLN A 30 9.10 8.17 -8.38
CA GLN A 30 9.46 7.51 -7.14
C GLN A 30 10.10 6.17 -7.46
N ASP A 31 11.34 6.00 -7.02
CA ASP A 31 12.02 4.72 -7.06
C ASP A 31 11.25 3.71 -6.20
N LEU A 32 11.02 2.52 -6.74
CA LEU A 32 10.36 1.41 -6.04
C LEU A 32 11.19 0.15 -6.28
N PRO A 33 11.59 -0.58 -5.23
CA PRO A 33 12.24 -1.86 -5.41
C PRO A 33 11.33 -2.85 -6.14
N ALA A 34 11.89 -3.65 -7.04
CA ALA A 34 11.12 -4.57 -7.89
C ALA A 34 10.41 -5.70 -7.10
N ASP A 35 10.82 -5.95 -5.86
CA ASP A 35 10.21 -6.94 -4.97
C ASP A 35 9.04 -6.36 -4.14
N HIS A 36 8.73 -5.07 -4.26
CA HIS A 36 7.61 -4.44 -3.56
C HIS A 36 6.32 -4.53 -4.37
N ASN A 37 5.23 -4.94 -3.71
CA ASN A 37 3.90 -4.71 -4.24
C ASN A 37 3.56 -3.23 -4.08
N ALA A 38 3.04 -2.60 -5.14
CA ALA A 38 2.72 -1.18 -5.11
C ALA A 38 1.39 -0.86 -5.81
N PHE A 39 0.70 0.17 -5.32
CA PHE A 39 -0.50 0.71 -5.95
C PHE A 39 -0.65 2.22 -5.75
N VAL A 40 -1.39 2.83 -6.67
CA VAL A 40 -1.79 4.24 -6.59
C VAL A 40 -3.30 4.34 -6.45
N TYR A 41 -3.78 5.07 -5.45
CA TYR A 41 -5.20 5.36 -5.27
C TYR A 41 -5.49 6.85 -5.42
N VAL A 42 -6.34 7.22 -6.37
CA VAL A 42 -6.65 8.62 -6.67
C VAL A 42 -7.91 9.06 -5.93
N TYR A 43 -7.80 10.06 -5.07
CA TYR A 43 -8.94 10.57 -4.30
C TYR A 43 -9.39 11.98 -4.71
N ARG A 44 -8.57 12.72 -5.48
CA ARG A 44 -8.95 13.98 -6.15
C ARG A 44 -8.33 14.05 -7.55
N GLY A 45 -9.09 14.49 -8.55
CA GLY A 45 -8.63 14.61 -9.94
C GLY A 45 -8.40 13.25 -10.60
N SER A 46 -7.39 13.18 -11.46
CA SER A 46 -6.94 11.96 -12.13
C SER A 46 -5.43 11.97 -12.27
N VAL A 47 -4.78 10.80 -12.34
CA VAL A 47 -3.34 10.71 -12.67
C VAL A 47 -3.14 10.00 -14.00
N ARG A 48 -1.99 10.21 -14.63
CA ARG A 48 -1.49 9.35 -15.72
C ARG A 48 -0.28 8.56 -15.23
N ILE A 49 -0.30 7.25 -15.48
CA ILE A 49 0.77 6.31 -15.13
C ILE A 49 0.95 5.36 -16.32
N GLY A 50 2.18 5.22 -16.83
CA GLY A 50 2.44 4.30 -17.96
C GLY A 50 1.59 4.57 -19.20
N GLY A 51 1.21 5.83 -19.44
CA GLY A 51 0.33 6.23 -20.54
C GLY A 51 -1.17 5.99 -20.31
N GLN A 52 -1.57 5.43 -19.17
CA GLN A 52 -2.97 5.18 -18.81
C GLN A 52 -3.48 6.22 -17.81
N THR A 53 -4.72 6.67 -18.00
CA THR A 53 -5.39 7.58 -17.05
C THR A 53 -6.08 6.78 -15.95
N VAL A 54 -5.79 7.11 -14.69
CA VAL A 54 -6.45 6.57 -13.51
C VAL A 54 -7.34 7.66 -12.93
N ALA A 55 -8.65 7.47 -13.06
CA ALA A 55 -9.64 8.42 -12.60
C ALA A 55 -9.79 8.43 -11.07
N ARG A 56 -10.44 9.47 -10.54
CA ARG A 56 -10.85 9.55 -9.13
C ARG A 56 -11.59 8.28 -8.68
N GLN A 57 -11.37 7.88 -7.42
CA GLN A 57 -11.94 6.68 -6.79
C GLN A 57 -11.55 5.38 -7.49
N ARG A 58 -10.43 5.38 -8.23
CA ARG A 58 -9.84 4.17 -8.80
C ARG A 58 -8.46 3.91 -8.21
N MET A 59 -8.10 2.64 -8.24
CA MET A 59 -6.81 2.13 -7.85
C MET A 59 -6.11 1.60 -9.09
N ALA A 60 -4.83 1.92 -9.26
CA ALA A 60 -3.94 1.29 -10.21
C ALA A 60 -2.97 0.39 -9.44
N LEU A 61 -2.99 -0.90 -9.76
CA LEU A 61 -1.96 -1.84 -9.32
C LEU A 61 -0.75 -1.68 -10.23
N LEU A 62 0.43 -1.52 -9.66
CA LEU A 62 1.67 -1.42 -10.42
C LEU A 62 2.26 -2.82 -10.62
N ALA A 63 2.85 -3.06 -11.78
CA ALA A 63 3.53 -4.32 -12.06
C ALA A 63 4.92 -4.32 -11.42
N ASN A 64 5.30 -5.47 -10.86
CA ASN A 64 6.63 -5.71 -10.30
C ASN A 64 7.55 -6.19 -11.43
N ASP A 65 7.93 -5.29 -12.34
CA ASP A 65 8.84 -5.60 -13.45
C ASP A 65 10.31 -5.35 -13.03
N PRO A 66 11.16 -6.39 -12.98
CA PRO A 66 12.59 -6.25 -12.65
C PRO A 66 13.37 -5.33 -13.59
N ALA A 67 12.85 -5.03 -14.79
CA ALA A 67 13.45 -4.09 -15.74
C ALA A 67 13.08 -2.61 -15.45
N THR A 68 12.26 -2.35 -14.43
CA THR A 68 11.85 -1.01 -14.00
C THR A 68 12.43 -0.66 -12.64
N ASP A 69 12.70 0.62 -12.42
CA ASP A 69 13.30 1.17 -11.20
C ASP A 69 12.30 1.92 -10.32
N GLY A 70 11.06 2.08 -10.78
CA GLY A 70 10.04 2.80 -10.04
C GLY A 70 8.81 3.17 -10.86
N VAL A 71 8.12 4.22 -10.40
CA VAL A 71 6.90 4.73 -11.02
C VAL A 71 7.00 6.21 -11.32
N VAL A 72 6.44 6.59 -12.47
CA VAL A 72 6.21 7.98 -12.85
C VAL A 72 4.71 8.24 -12.80
N ILE A 73 4.32 9.26 -12.03
CA ILE A 73 2.94 9.68 -11.82
C ILE A 73 2.81 11.12 -12.29
N GLU A 74 1.92 11.36 -13.24
CA GLU A 74 1.65 12.69 -13.79
C GLU A 74 0.26 13.14 -13.39
N ALA A 75 0.08 14.43 -13.11
CA ALA A 75 -1.25 15.00 -12.95
C ALA A 75 -2.07 14.83 -14.25
N GLY A 76 -3.32 14.41 -14.10
CA GLY A 76 -4.25 14.23 -15.20
C GLY A 76 -4.76 15.55 -15.75
N PRO A 77 -5.57 15.50 -16.83
CA PRO A 77 -6.05 16.69 -17.51
C PRO A 77 -7.04 17.54 -16.69
N GLU A 78 -7.56 17.00 -15.58
CA GLU A 78 -8.54 17.67 -14.71
C GLU A 78 -7.92 18.74 -13.78
N GLY A 79 -6.59 18.88 -13.76
CA GLY A 79 -5.89 19.90 -12.98
C GLY A 79 -5.27 19.36 -11.69
N GLU A 80 -5.44 20.07 -10.56
CA GLU A 80 -4.90 19.64 -9.26
C GLU A 80 -5.39 18.24 -8.91
N THR A 81 -4.44 17.37 -8.59
CA THR A 81 -4.68 15.95 -8.34
C THR A 81 -4.08 15.55 -7.01
N ARG A 82 -4.77 14.65 -6.31
CA ARG A 82 -4.23 14.04 -5.10
C ARG A 82 -4.42 12.54 -5.10
N ALA A 83 -3.36 11.83 -4.75
CA ALA A 83 -3.30 10.39 -4.81
C ALA A 83 -2.42 9.83 -3.70
N LEU A 84 -2.70 8.62 -3.26
CA LEU A 84 -1.84 7.85 -2.37
C LEU A 84 -0.98 6.92 -3.21
N LEU A 85 0.33 6.92 -2.98
CA LEU A 85 1.24 5.85 -3.43
C LEU A 85 1.61 5.00 -2.22
N ILE A 86 1.25 3.72 -2.28
CA ILE A 86 1.53 2.75 -1.23
C ILE A 86 2.33 1.60 -1.83
N ALA A 87 3.44 1.26 -1.18
CA ALA A 87 4.26 0.11 -1.56
C ALA A 87 4.80 -0.61 -0.32
N GLY A 88 5.14 -1.89 -0.46
CA GLY A 88 5.76 -2.66 0.61
C GLY A 88 6.21 -4.04 0.13
N GLN A 89 7.19 -4.60 0.84
CA GLN A 89 7.65 -5.96 0.60
C GLN A 89 6.52 -6.94 1.02
N PRO A 90 6.13 -7.88 0.14
CA PRO A 90 5.15 -8.89 0.48
C PRO A 90 5.69 -9.83 1.57
N LEU A 91 4.84 -10.16 2.55
CA LEU A 91 5.19 -11.11 3.62
C LEU A 91 5.36 -12.54 3.10
N ASN A 92 4.67 -12.91 2.00
CA ASN A 92 4.64 -14.28 1.45
C ASN A 92 4.16 -15.34 2.45
N GLU A 93 3.35 -14.93 3.43
CA GLU A 93 2.75 -15.82 4.41
C GLU A 93 1.29 -16.15 4.03
N PRO A 94 0.76 -17.29 4.47
CA PRO A 94 -0.66 -17.60 4.32
C PRO A 94 -1.53 -16.54 5.01
N ILE A 95 -2.70 -16.28 4.44
CA ILE A 95 -3.69 -15.35 4.99
C ILE A 95 -4.97 -16.14 5.30
N ALA A 96 -5.32 -16.19 6.58
CA ALA A 96 -6.63 -16.62 7.07
C ALA A 96 -7.35 -15.39 7.65
N GLN A 97 -8.53 -15.06 7.12
CA GLN A 97 -9.28 -13.89 7.55
C GLN A 97 -10.71 -14.25 7.95
N TYR A 98 -11.15 -13.72 9.10
CA TYR A 98 -12.54 -13.78 9.51
C TYR A 98 -12.94 -12.49 10.25
N GLY A 99 -13.80 -11.69 9.62
CA GLY A 99 -14.23 -10.40 10.18
C GLY A 99 -13.03 -9.47 10.41
N PRO A 100 -12.80 -8.98 11.65
CA PRO A 100 -11.68 -8.09 11.97
C PRO A 100 -10.35 -8.83 12.21
N PHE A 101 -10.35 -10.16 12.24
CA PHE A 101 -9.16 -10.96 12.54
C PHE A 101 -8.48 -11.44 11.25
N VAL A 102 -7.16 -11.22 11.18
CA VAL A 102 -6.29 -11.67 10.09
C VAL A 102 -5.12 -12.41 10.75
N MET A 103 -5.01 -13.70 10.46
CA MET A 103 -3.99 -14.62 10.99
C MET A 103 -3.38 -15.44 9.84
N ASN A 104 -2.48 -16.37 10.14
CA ASN A 104 -1.88 -17.25 9.14
C ASN A 104 -2.64 -18.58 8.97
N THR A 105 -3.28 -19.09 10.03
CA THR A 105 -4.02 -20.36 10.01
C THR A 105 -5.48 -20.24 10.46
N LYS A 106 -6.31 -21.26 10.17
CA LYS A 106 -7.72 -21.28 10.62
C LYS A 106 -7.82 -21.50 12.13
N GLU A 107 -6.89 -22.28 12.67
CA GLU A 107 -6.75 -22.58 14.08
C GLU A 107 -6.49 -21.29 14.88
N GLU A 108 -5.57 -20.45 14.40
CA GLU A 108 -5.32 -19.12 14.96
C GLU A 108 -6.55 -18.20 14.91
N ILE A 109 -7.35 -18.28 13.84
CA ILE A 109 -8.63 -17.53 13.78
C ILE A 109 -9.60 -18.00 14.86
N TYR A 110 -9.73 -19.32 15.08
CA TYR A 110 -10.61 -19.83 16.13
C TYR A 110 -10.12 -19.44 17.52
N GLN A 111 -8.81 -19.43 17.74
CA GLN A 111 -8.22 -18.94 18.99
C GLN A 111 -8.53 -17.46 19.21
N ALA A 112 -8.27 -16.59 18.23
CA ALA A 112 -8.55 -15.15 18.35
C ALA A 112 -10.05 -14.85 18.61
N LEU A 113 -10.95 -15.65 18.03
CA LEU A 113 -12.39 -15.55 18.32
C LEU A 113 -12.74 -16.01 19.74
N ALA A 114 -12.10 -17.06 20.26
CA ALA A 114 -12.27 -17.49 21.64
C ALA A 114 -11.77 -16.41 22.61
N ASP A 115 -10.56 -15.90 22.40
CA ASP A 115 -9.96 -14.83 23.20
C ASP A 115 -10.84 -13.58 23.20
N PHE A 116 -11.44 -13.22 22.06
CA PHE A 116 -12.40 -12.12 21.99
C PHE A 116 -13.67 -12.35 22.78
N ARG A 117 -14.25 -13.55 22.69
CA ARG A 117 -15.46 -13.90 23.42
C ARG A 117 -15.23 -13.92 24.93
N ASP A 118 -14.04 -14.32 25.34
CA ASP A 118 -13.67 -14.47 26.75
C ASP A 118 -13.03 -13.19 27.33
N GLY A 119 -12.88 -12.13 26.51
CA GLY A 119 -12.35 -10.83 26.93
C GLY A 119 -10.83 -10.81 27.13
N GLN A 120 -10.11 -11.76 26.54
CA GLN A 120 -8.66 -11.95 26.66
C GLN A 120 -7.84 -11.38 25.49
N LEU A 121 -8.46 -10.65 24.55
CA LEU A 121 -7.71 -10.02 23.45
C LEU A 121 -6.62 -9.08 24.00
N GLY A 122 -5.36 -9.38 23.67
CA GLY A 122 -4.21 -8.57 24.03
C GLY A 122 -3.41 -9.09 25.22
N GLU A 123 -3.83 -10.19 25.87
CA GLU A 123 -2.88 -11.02 26.60
C GLU A 123 -2.02 -11.77 25.57
N GLU A 124 -0.70 -11.73 25.74
CA GLU A 124 0.25 -12.27 24.77
C GLU A 124 -0.13 -13.71 24.39
N ALA A 125 -0.42 -13.93 23.10
CA ALA A 125 -0.64 -15.26 22.57
C ALA A 125 0.60 -16.11 22.91
N GLN A 126 0.44 -17.08 23.81
CA GLN A 126 1.53 -17.94 24.22
C GLN A 126 2.04 -18.70 22.98
N THR A 127 3.34 -18.52 22.74
CA THR A 127 4.11 -19.02 21.58
C THR A 127 4.17 -20.53 21.52
#